data_AF-A0A1W9RKA8-F1
#
_entry.id   AF-A0A1W9RKA8-F1
#
_cell.length_a   1.000
_cell.length_b   1.000
_cell.length_c   1.000
_cell.angle_alpha   90.00
_cell.angle_beta   90.00
_cell.angle_gamma   90.00
#
_symmetry.space_group_name_H-M   'P 1'
#
loop_
_entity.id
_entity.type
_entity.pdbx_description
1 polymer ?
#
loop_
_entity_poly.entity_id
_entity_poly.type
_entity_poly.pdbx_seq_one_letter_code
_entity_poly.pdbx_strand_id
1 'polypeptide(L)'
;MSNLVFYPVVSVISIFLLGFSTFNLFKRRSIVEILLGVSVWTFIVLEIAKFSLIFELNFAQRVLGLGFCLLSIFWLITSISFLPQRLYALNRIVLSPFFAFLSLVFFFFWWIKPFFTSIATSGVIQLSKLARYFFVVGVFSLSITLSNFERSLYYLKTKYMRLLLVTAAIFLLPYIFLAVYAVIFGYITFKILLSTSLTTLAGGFLFLFLSQKEAFVSPLKEETAIHTSLVLFLIGGYLFFIGIFVKLFQLFGWNLKTLFSFLTAIFLFLVFLFLVFSSSFKERLRLFLLKNLSKQKYDWQKIWEEFTYKISLTTEWSKLKDTIEQAICKILGARFVKIFLFDENFSFEEEFSDWFIRYAEPLTLLEFMEKEFMHKYPQVYKFFKENDVDLIAP
;
A
#
# COMPACT_ATOMS: atom_id res chain seq x y z
N MET A 1 -10.93 26.06 26.92
CA MET A 1 -9.80 25.99 27.89
C MET A 1 -9.15 24.61 27.96
N SER A 2 -9.87 23.48 27.96
CA SER A 2 -9.27 22.12 28.02
C SER A 2 -8.25 21.80 26.92
N ASN A 3 -8.49 22.26 25.68
CA ASN A 3 -7.59 21.97 24.55
C ASN A 3 -6.23 22.69 24.63
N LEU A 4 -6.12 23.81 25.35
CA LEU A 4 -4.89 24.61 25.40
C LEU A 4 -3.78 23.95 26.23
N VAL A 5 -4.12 23.07 27.17
CA VAL A 5 -3.15 22.32 27.98
C VAL A 5 -2.85 20.94 27.39
N PHE A 6 -3.85 20.31 26.77
CA PHE A 6 -3.74 18.95 26.26
C PHE A 6 -2.77 18.81 25.07
N TYR A 7 -2.91 19.64 24.04
CA TYR A 7 -2.09 19.51 22.82
C TYR A 7 -0.60 19.80 23.03
N PRO A 8 -0.18 20.80 23.83
CA PRO A 8 1.23 20.99 24.17
C PRO A 8 1.84 19.76 24.84
N VAL A 9 1.16 19.18 25.83
CA VAL A 9 1.63 17.98 26.53
C VAL A 9 1.80 16.81 25.56
N VAL A 10 0.81 16.58 24.68
CA VAL A 10 0.89 15.55 23.63
C VAL A 10 2.09 15.77 22.70
N SER A 11 2.35 17.01 22.27
CA SER A 11 3.48 17.33 21.39
C SER A 11 4.82 17.10 22.08
N VAL A 12 4.96 17.48 23.36
CA VAL A 12 6.18 17.27 24.15
C VAL A 12 6.46 15.78 24.32
N ILE A 13 5.45 15.00 24.72
CA ILE A 13 5.58 13.54 24.86
C ILE A 13 6.00 12.92 23.52
N SER A 14 5.38 13.36 22.42
CA SER A 14 5.71 12.86 21.07
C SER A 14 7.15 13.18 20.68
N ILE A 15 7.65 14.38 20.98
CA ILE A 15 9.05 14.78 20.73
C ILE A 15 10.02 13.85 21.44
N PHE A 16 9.82 13.61 22.75
CA PHE A 16 10.69 12.72 23.51
C PHE A 16 10.63 11.28 23.02
N LEU A 17 9.43 10.79 22.74
CA LEU A 17 9.21 9.42 22.28
C LEU A 17 9.88 9.17 20.92
N LEU A 18 9.66 10.07 19.95
CA LEU A 18 10.29 9.99 18.64
C LEU A 18 11.81 10.18 18.74
N GLY A 19 12.29 11.10 19.57
CA GLY A 19 13.72 11.31 19.83
C GLY A 19 14.40 10.04 20.34
N PHE A 20 13.82 9.38 21.34
CA PHE A 20 14.36 8.13 21.87
C PHE A 20 14.31 6.99 20.84
N SER A 21 13.21 6.85 20.11
CA SER A 21 13.06 5.82 19.08
C SER A 21 14.07 5.96 17.93
N THR A 22 14.39 7.21 17.53
CA THR A 22 15.36 7.48 16.47
C THR A 22 16.79 7.28 16.94
N PHE A 23 17.10 7.58 18.21
CA PHE A 23 18.39 7.25 18.82
C PHE A 23 18.68 5.74 18.76
N ASN A 24 17.68 4.90 19.05
CA ASN A 24 17.82 3.44 18.96
C ASN A 24 18.14 2.96 17.53
N LEU A 25 17.66 3.65 16.50
CA LEU A 25 17.96 3.34 15.11
C LEU A 25 19.32 3.86 14.66
N PHE A 26 19.74 5.04 15.10
CA PHE A 26 21.08 5.56 14.79
C PHE A 26 22.20 4.74 15.41
N LYS A 27 21.94 4.03 16.52
CA LYS A 27 22.89 3.05 17.07
C LYS A 27 23.16 1.88 16.11
N ARG A 28 22.26 1.63 15.15
CA ARG A 28 22.37 0.52 14.20
C ARG A 28 23.21 0.94 12.98
N ARG A 29 23.98 0.01 12.44
CA ARG A 29 24.92 0.25 11.33
C ARG A 29 24.29 0.12 9.93
N SER A 30 22.98 -0.09 9.83
CA SER A 30 22.32 -0.25 8.52
C SER A 30 21.88 1.10 7.94
N ILE A 31 22.23 1.35 6.67
CA ILE A 31 21.92 2.63 5.98
C ILE A 31 20.41 2.88 5.93
N VAL A 32 19.62 1.83 5.75
CA VAL A 32 18.15 1.92 5.63
C VAL A 32 17.51 2.35 6.95
N GLU A 33 17.97 1.84 8.09
CA GLU A 33 17.46 2.23 9.41
C GLU A 33 17.87 3.66 9.77
N ILE A 34 19.09 4.08 9.40
CA ILE A 34 19.54 5.47 9.56
C ILE A 34 18.65 6.41 8.75
N LEU A 35 18.40 6.11 7.47
CA LEU A 35 17.51 6.90 6.62
C LEU A 35 16.09 6.99 7.19
N LEU A 36 15.59 5.90 7.78
CA LEU A 36 14.29 5.90 8.41
C LEU A 36 14.29 6.75 9.68
N GLY A 37 15.35 6.69 10.50
CA GLY A 37 15.55 7.56 11.65
C GLY A 37 15.52 9.05 11.27
N VAL A 38 16.24 9.43 10.20
CA VAL A 38 16.23 10.79 9.64
C VAL A 38 14.82 11.18 9.17
N SER A 39 14.10 10.27 8.52
CA SER A 39 12.70 10.50 8.12
C SER A 39 11.77 10.71 9.31
N VAL A 40 11.95 10.00 10.41
CA VAL A 40 11.14 10.20 11.64
C VAL A 40 11.49 11.51 12.34
N TRP A 41 12.73 11.98 12.25
CA TRP A 41 13.13 13.32 12.73
C TRP A 41 12.31 14.45 12.11
N THR A 42 11.81 14.29 10.88
CA THR A 42 10.93 15.30 10.27
C THR A 42 9.65 15.52 11.07
N PHE A 43 9.12 14.49 11.73
CA PHE A 43 7.96 14.63 12.62
C PHE A 43 8.31 15.33 13.93
N ILE A 44 9.53 15.16 14.45
CA ILE A 44 10.01 15.91 15.61
C ILE A 44 10.00 17.41 15.30
N VAL A 45 10.53 17.80 14.14
CA VAL A 45 10.52 19.20 13.68
C VAL A 45 9.09 19.72 13.57
N LEU A 46 8.16 18.92 13.04
CA LEU A 46 6.74 19.30 12.93
C LEU A 46 6.05 19.41 14.31
N GLU A 47 6.34 18.55 15.27
CA GLU A 47 5.82 18.68 16.64
C GLU A 47 6.38 19.92 17.35
N ILE A 48 7.67 20.21 17.20
CA ILE A 48 8.29 21.45 17.72
C ILE A 48 7.61 22.68 17.11
N ALA A 49 7.33 22.65 15.80
CA ALA A 49 6.65 23.74 15.12
C ALA A 49 5.22 23.94 15.63
N LYS A 50 4.46 22.85 15.82
CA LYS A 50 3.11 22.88 16.37
C LYS A 50 3.10 23.40 17.81
N PHE A 51 4.03 22.94 18.65
CA PHE A 51 4.22 23.46 20.00
C PHE A 51 4.50 24.96 19.97
N SER A 52 5.45 25.40 19.14
CA SER A 52 5.82 26.81 18.99
C SER A 52 4.65 27.68 18.50
N LEU A 53 3.76 27.12 17.68
CA LEU A 53 2.55 27.81 17.21
C LEU A 53 1.52 28.01 18.33
N ILE A 54 1.40 27.08 19.28
CA ILE A 54 0.47 27.23 20.42
C ILE A 54 0.87 28.41 21.31
N PHE A 55 2.17 28.68 21.42
CA PHE A 55 2.72 29.81 22.17
C PHE A 55 2.96 31.08 21.32
N GLU A 56 2.42 31.12 20.09
CA GLU A 56 2.50 32.27 19.19
C GLU A 56 3.93 32.79 18.94
N LEU A 57 4.92 31.90 18.92
CA LEU A 57 6.32 32.29 18.68
C LEU A 57 6.54 32.72 17.23
N ASN A 58 7.23 33.85 17.03
CA ASN A 58 7.45 34.46 15.70
C ASN A 58 8.09 33.54 14.66
N PHE A 59 8.88 32.56 15.09
CA PHE A 59 9.54 31.59 14.21
C PHE A 59 8.70 30.35 13.90
N ALA A 60 7.57 30.13 14.56
CA ALA A 60 6.81 28.88 14.48
C ALA A 60 6.32 28.57 13.05
N GLN A 61 5.87 29.59 12.32
CA GLN A 61 5.45 29.47 10.92
C GLN A 61 6.60 29.06 10.00
N ARG A 62 7.82 29.52 10.30
CA ARG A 62 9.02 29.14 9.56
C ARG A 62 9.36 27.68 9.83
N VAL A 63 9.48 27.29 11.10
CA VAL A 63 9.81 25.91 11.47
C VAL A 63 8.77 24.92 10.92
N LEU A 64 7.49 25.31 10.88
CA LEU A 64 6.43 24.49 10.31
C LEU A 64 6.62 24.23 8.81
N GLY A 65 6.90 25.28 8.02
CA GLY A 65 7.17 25.13 6.58
C GLY A 65 8.40 24.28 6.29
N LEU A 66 9.46 24.45 7.09
CA LEU A 66 10.65 23.60 7.03
C LEU A 66 10.30 22.13 7.28
N GLY A 67 9.50 21.85 8.32
CA GLY A 67 9.05 20.50 8.64
C GLY A 67 8.33 19.81 7.47
N PHE A 68 7.41 20.52 6.79
CA PHE A 68 6.70 19.96 5.63
C PHE A 68 7.60 19.71 4.42
N CYS A 69 8.59 20.56 4.18
CA CYS A 69 9.56 20.37 3.10
C CYS A 69 10.44 19.15 3.38
N LEU A 70 10.98 19.04 4.59
CA LEU A 70 11.81 17.91 5.00
C LEU A 70 11.01 16.60 4.98
N LEU A 71 9.75 16.63 5.43
CA LEU A 71 8.83 15.50 5.39
C LEU A 71 8.72 14.94 3.97
N SER A 72 8.51 15.79 2.96
CA SER A 72 8.37 15.34 1.57
C SER A 72 9.67 14.73 1.02
N ILE A 73 10.81 15.36 1.31
CA ILE A 73 12.11 14.94 0.76
C ILE A 73 12.59 13.63 1.39
N PHE A 74 12.69 13.58 2.72
CA PHE A 74 13.30 12.44 3.39
C PHE A 74 12.45 11.16 3.25
N TRP A 75 11.12 11.27 3.34
CA TRP A 75 10.27 10.11 3.16
C TRP A 75 10.30 9.57 1.72
N LEU A 76 10.48 10.43 0.71
CA LEU A 76 10.71 9.97 -0.66
C LEU A 76 11.99 9.16 -0.76
N ILE A 77 13.10 9.68 -0.22
CA ILE A 77 14.41 9.00 -0.22
C ILE A 77 14.34 7.66 0.52
N THR A 78 13.73 7.64 1.70
CA THR A 78 13.53 6.40 2.47
C THR A 78 12.69 5.41 1.68
N SER A 79 11.61 5.84 1.03
CA SER A 79 10.74 4.95 0.25
C SER A 79 11.44 4.27 -0.92
N ILE A 80 12.39 4.96 -1.57
CA ILE A 80 13.19 4.39 -2.66
C ILE A 80 14.13 3.30 -2.13
N SER A 81 14.62 3.45 -0.91
CA SER A 81 15.59 2.52 -0.32
C SER A 81 14.99 1.14 -0.04
N PHE A 82 13.66 1.04 0.07
CA PHE A 82 12.93 -0.22 0.25
C PHE A 82 12.42 -0.85 -1.05
N LEU A 83 12.49 -0.14 -2.18
CA LEU A 83 12.01 -0.65 -3.48
C LEU A 83 13.01 -1.63 -4.13
N PRO A 84 12.54 -2.77 -4.66
CA PRO A 84 13.40 -3.68 -5.42
C PRO A 84 13.89 -3.03 -6.72
N GLN A 85 15.17 -3.24 -7.05
CA GLN A 85 15.91 -2.41 -8.00
C GLN A 85 15.42 -2.50 -9.45
N ARG A 86 14.89 -3.66 -9.88
CA ARG A 86 14.71 -3.99 -11.31
C ARG A 86 13.30 -3.71 -11.86
N LEU A 87 12.26 -3.85 -11.05
CA LEU A 87 10.86 -3.80 -11.50
C LEU A 87 10.24 -2.39 -11.52
N TYR A 88 10.79 -1.45 -10.76
CA TYR A 88 10.19 -0.11 -10.55
C TYR A 88 11.13 1.04 -10.91
N ALA A 89 11.90 0.86 -12.00
CA ALA A 89 12.89 1.83 -12.47
C ALA A 89 12.32 3.23 -12.70
N LEU A 90 11.10 3.34 -13.25
CA LEU A 90 10.44 4.64 -13.50
C LEU A 90 10.22 5.43 -12.20
N ASN A 91 9.63 4.80 -11.18
CA ASN A 91 9.42 5.45 -9.88
C ASN A 91 10.76 5.88 -9.27
N ARG A 92 11.77 5.00 -9.32
CA ARG A 92 13.06 5.20 -8.67
C ARG A 92 13.94 6.24 -9.36
N ILE A 93 13.98 6.25 -10.69
CA ILE A 93 14.92 7.06 -11.49
C ILE A 93 14.29 8.39 -11.88
N VAL A 94 12.99 8.42 -12.15
CA VAL A 94 12.34 9.60 -12.74
C VAL A 94 11.43 10.29 -11.72
N LEU A 95 10.38 9.62 -11.26
CA LEU A 95 9.33 10.29 -10.47
C LEU A 95 9.82 10.75 -9.09
N SER A 96 10.44 9.86 -8.31
CA SER A 96 10.87 10.23 -6.96
C SER A 96 11.97 11.30 -6.94
N PRO A 97 13.01 11.26 -7.79
CA PRO A 97 13.98 12.36 -7.90
C PRO A 97 13.35 13.67 -8.39
N PHE A 98 12.42 13.62 -9.35
CA PHE A 98 11.71 14.80 -9.83
C PHE A 98 10.90 15.49 -8.72
N PHE A 99 10.11 14.73 -7.95
CA PHE A 99 9.34 15.29 -6.84
C PHE A 99 10.22 15.74 -5.67
N ALA A 100 11.34 15.07 -5.41
CA ALA A 100 12.33 15.51 -4.43
C ALA A 100 12.98 16.84 -4.85
N PHE A 101 13.36 16.97 -6.12
CA PHE A 101 13.89 18.22 -6.69
C PHE A 101 12.86 19.35 -6.59
N LEU A 102 11.61 19.07 -6.95
CA LEU A 102 10.53 20.06 -6.87
C LEU A 102 10.30 20.51 -5.42
N SER A 103 10.29 19.58 -4.46
CA SER A 103 10.18 19.91 -3.04
C SER A 103 11.37 20.76 -2.55
N LEU A 104 12.56 20.54 -3.09
CA LEU A 104 13.77 21.31 -2.77
C LEU A 104 13.72 22.71 -3.39
N VAL A 105 13.17 22.88 -4.60
CA VAL A 105 12.88 24.20 -5.18
C VAL A 105 11.91 24.98 -4.28
N PHE A 106 10.84 24.35 -3.81
CA PHE A 106 9.91 24.98 -2.86
C PHE A 106 10.57 25.30 -1.52
N PHE A 107 11.52 24.49 -1.04
CA PHE A 107 12.30 24.80 0.16
C PHE A 107 13.08 26.12 0.00
N PHE A 108 13.69 26.36 -1.16
CA PHE A 108 14.36 27.65 -1.44
C PHE A 108 13.37 28.82 -1.50
N PHE A 109 12.21 28.64 -2.14
CA PHE A 109 11.19 29.69 -2.17
C PHE A 109 10.62 30.00 -0.78
N TRP A 110 10.45 28.98 0.05
CA TRP A 110 10.01 29.12 1.44
C TRP A 110 10.98 29.97 2.27
N TRP A 111 12.28 29.80 2.06
CA TRP A 111 13.31 30.59 2.75
C TRP A 111 13.15 32.10 2.49
N ILE A 112 12.72 32.46 1.28
CA ILE A 112 12.53 33.86 0.86
C ILE A 112 11.20 34.42 1.37
N LYS A 113 10.11 33.65 1.30
CA LYS A 113 8.79 34.06 1.81
C LYS A 113 8.08 32.93 2.57
N PRO A 114 7.66 33.16 3.82
CA PRO A 114 6.96 32.13 4.58
C PRO A 114 5.63 31.77 3.91
N PHE A 115 5.36 30.46 3.83
CA PHE A 115 4.16 29.91 3.21
C PHE A 115 2.87 30.16 3.99
N PHE A 116 3.01 30.35 5.30
CA PHE A 116 1.91 30.51 6.25
C PHE A 116 1.91 31.93 6.75
N THR A 117 0.78 32.61 6.61
CA THR A 117 0.52 33.92 7.20
C THR A 117 -0.70 33.78 8.08
N SER A 118 -0.52 33.73 9.41
CA SER A 118 -1.67 33.67 10.32
C SER A 118 -2.32 35.05 10.42
N ILE A 119 -3.61 35.12 10.15
CA ILE A 119 -4.43 36.26 10.58
C ILE A 119 -4.94 35.89 11.98
N ALA A 120 -4.45 36.59 12.99
CA ALA A 120 -4.58 36.25 14.42
C ALA A 120 -6.03 36.13 14.94
N THR A 121 -7.04 36.52 14.15
CA THR A 121 -8.41 36.70 14.64
C THR A 121 -9.36 35.52 14.39
N SER A 122 -9.00 34.49 13.59
CA SER A 122 -9.95 33.42 13.23
C SER A 122 -9.50 31.97 13.50
N GLY A 123 -8.28 31.76 14.03
CA GLY A 123 -7.74 30.40 14.25
C GLY A 123 -7.52 29.61 12.95
N VAL A 124 -7.47 30.32 11.82
CA VAL A 124 -7.25 29.79 10.48
C VAL A 124 -5.92 30.30 9.94
N ILE A 125 -5.08 29.38 9.47
CA ILE A 125 -3.82 29.69 8.80
C ILE A 125 -4.12 29.81 7.30
N GLN A 126 -4.10 31.02 6.77
CA GLN A 126 -4.29 31.22 5.33
C GLN A 126 -3.03 30.83 4.56
N LEU A 127 -3.23 30.18 3.42
CA LEU A 127 -2.15 29.74 2.54
C LEU A 127 -1.98 30.71 1.39
N SER A 128 -0.74 31.12 1.13
CA SER A 128 -0.38 31.80 -0.10
C SER A 128 -0.60 30.91 -1.33
N LYS A 129 -0.75 31.50 -2.53
CA LYS A 129 -0.88 30.72 -3.78
C LYS A 129 0.29 29.75 -3.99
N LEU A 130 1.51 30.18 -3.67
CA LEU A 130 2.72 29.34 -3.72
C LEU A 130 2.64 28.18 -2.73
N ALA A 131 2.17 28.43 -1.50
CA ALA A 131 1.97 27.37 -0.51
C ALA A 131 0.95 26.32 -0.98
N ARG A 132 -0.12 26.73 -1.68
CA ARG A 132 -1.07 25.77 -2.26
C ARG A 132 -0.43 24.85 -3.30
N TYR A 133 0.38 25.41 -4.21
CA TYR A 133 1.13 24.59 -5.17
C TYR A 133 2.12 23.64 -4.49
N PHE A 134 2.78 24.08 -3.43
CA PHE A 134 3.62 23.20 -2.62
C PHE A 134 2.80 22.03 -2.03
N PHE A 135 1.60 22.26 -1.50
CA PHE A 135 0.77 21.18 -0.99
C PHE A 135 0.28 20.22 -2.08
N VAL A 136 0.09 20.68 -3.33
CA VAL A 136 -0.15 19.76 -4.47
C VAL A 136 1.04 18.82 -4.65
N VAL A 137 2.26 19.36 -4.66
CA VAL A 137 3.49 18.56 -4.71
C VAL A 137 3.60 17.62 -3.52
N GLY A 138 3.22 18.08 -2.32
CA GLY A 138 3.15 17.28 -1.10
C GLY A 138 2.18 16.10 -1.20
N VAL A 139 1.00 16.29 -1.81
CA VAL A 139 0.04 15.19 -2.03
C VAL A 139 0.67 14.13 -2.93
N PHE A 140 1.28 14.53 -4.05
CA PHE A 140 1.92 13.58 -4.96
C PHE A 140 3.12 12.89 -4.34
N SER A 141 4.00 13.63 -3.67
CA SER A 141 5.21 13.08 -3.03
C SER A 141 4.83 12.02 -2.00
N LEU A 142 3.93 12.35 -1.06
CA LEU A 142 3.51 11.44 0.01
C LEU A 142 2.64 10.28 -0.51
N SER A 143 1.90 10.45 -1.61
CA SER A 143 1.19 9.35 -2.25
C SER A 143 2.16 8.36 -2.90
N ILE A 144 3.22 8.85 -3.54
CA ILE A 144 4.28 8.03 -4.11
C ILE A 144 5.05 7.31 -3.00
N THR A 145 5.36 7.97 -1.87
CA THR A 145 6.04 7.29 -0.74
C THR A 145 5.20 6.14 -0.21
N LEU A 146 3.90 6.36 0.00
CA LEU A 146 3.00 5.34 0.51
C LEU A 146 2.81 4.19 -0.50
N SER A 147 2.75 4.51 -1.80
CA SER A 147 2.74 3.52 -2.88
C SER A 147 4.01 2.65 -2.90
N ASN A 148 5.17 3.27 -2.72
CA ASN A 148 6.45 2.58 -2.67
C ASN A 148 6.52 1.65 -1.45
N PHE A 149 6.03 2.09 -0.29
CA PHE A 149 5.95 1.25 0.90
C PHE A 149 4.95 0.10 0.75
N GLU A 150 3.80 0.33 0.14
CA GLU A 150 2.84 -0.74 -0.17
C GLU A 150 3.49 -1.83 -1.01
N ARG A 151 4.18 -1.46 -2.09
CA ARG A 151 4.92 -2.42 -2.94
C ARG A 151 6.01 -3.15 -2.16
N SER A 152 6.68 -2.45 -1.24
CA SER A 152 7.73 -3.02 -0.39
C SER A 152 7.18 -4.01 0.65
N LEU A 153 5.95 -3.84 1.14
CA LEU A 153 5.31 -4.78 2.08
C LEU A 153 5.19 -6.19 1.51
N TYR A 154 4.91 -6.31 0.21
CA TYR A 154 4.81 -7.61 -0.47
C TYR A 154 6.16 -8.30 -0.59
N TYR A 155 7.25 -7.53 -0.70
CA TYR A 155 8.60 -8.05 -0.89
C TYR A 155 9.32 -8.44 0.40
N LEU A 156 8.92 -7.88 1.55
CA LEU A 156 9.60 -8.14 2.82
C LEU A 156 9.12 -9.44 3.47
N LYS A 157 10.05 -10.34 3.83
CA LYS A 157 9.75 -11.60 4.53
C LYS A 157 9.36 -11.39 5.99
N THR A 158 10.08 -10.51 6.67
CA THR A 158 10.03 -10.42 8.13
C THR A 158 8.80 -9.63 8.58
N LYS A 159 7.97 -10.24 9.45
CA LYS A 159 6.80 -9.60 10.08
C LYS A 159 7.13 -8.24 10.71
N TYR A 160 8.32 -8.12 11.28
CA TYR A 160 8.85 -6.89 11.85
C TYR A 160 8.93 -5.74 10.83
N MET A 161 9.61 -5.94 9.70
CA MET A 161 9.77 -4.89 8.69
C MET A 161 8.43 -4.48 8.08
N ARG A 162 7.49 -5.43 7.96
CA ARG A 162 6.11 -5.12 7.57
C ARG A 162 5.42 -4.20 8.56
N LEU A 163 5.53 -4.49 9.86
CA LEU A 163 4.96 -3.64 10.93
C LEU A 163 5.59 -2.25 10.95
N LEU A 164 6.88 -2.14 10.68
CA LEU A 164 7.61 -0.86 10.61
C LEU A 164 7.21 -0.02 9.38
N LEU A 165 6.85 -0.65 8.25
CA LEU A 165 6.22 0.07 7.13
C LEU A 165 4.77 0.47 7.43
N VAL A 166 4.02 -0.33 8.20
CA VAL A 166 2.68 0.05 8.65
C VAL A 166 2.73 1.26 9.58
N THR A 167 3.71 1.38 10.48
CA THR A 167 3.87 2.58 11.30
C THR A 167 4.22 3.81 10.47
N ALA A 168 5.03 3.67 9.41
CA ALA A 168 5.25 4.74 8.45
C ALA A 168 3.93 5.21 7.79
N ALA A 169 3.03 4.29 7.43
CA ALA A 169 1.71 4.65 6.90
C ALA A 169 0.85 5.42 7.91
N ILE A 170 0.85 5.01 9.19
CA ILE A 170 0.15 5.71 10.29
C ILE A 170 0.66 7.14 10.43
N PHE A 171 1.97 7.34 10.30
CA PHE A 171 2.55 8.67 10.31
C PHE A 171 2.16 9.51 9.10
N LEU A 172 2.21 8.96 7.87
CA LEU A 172 2.06 9.75 6.64
C LEU A 172 0.61 10.07 6.27
N LEU A 173 -0.33 9.16 6.52
CA LEU A 173 -1.75 9.32 6.14
C LEU A 173 -2.38 10.64 6.63
N PRO A 174 -2.25 11.03 7.92
CA PRO A 174 -2.80 12.30 8.42
C PRO A 174 -2.27 13.52 7.67
N TYR A 175 -1.00 13.49 7.25
CA TYR A 175 -0.38 14.60 6.52
C TYR A 175 -0.79 14.63 5.05
N ILE A 176 -1.08 13.48 4.43
CA ILE A 176 -1.71 13.42 3.11
C ILE A 176 -3.09 14.08 3.19
N PHE A 177 -3.92 13.74 4.17
CA PHE A 177 -5.23 14.38 4.34
C PHE A 177 -5.13 15.88 4.59
N LEU A 178 -4.18 16.30 5.42
CA LEU A 178 -3.94 17.71 5.67
C LEU A 178 -3.50 18.44 4.40
N ALA A 179 -2.65 17.83 3.57
CA ALA A 179 -2.23 18.39 2.30
C ALA A 179 -3.39 18.50 1.31
N VAL A 180 -4.23 17.47 1.20
CA VAL A 180 -5.45 17.51 0.37
C VAL A 180 -6.41 18.61 0.86
N TYR A 181 -6.61 18.72 2.17
CA TYR A 181 -7.42 19.79 2.77
C TYR A 181 -6.86 21.18 2.42
N ALA A 182 -5.55 21.36 2.56
CA ALA A 182 -4.84 22.59 2.24
C ALA A 182 -5.00 22.99 0.76
N VAL A 183 -4.97 22.02 -0.16
CA VAL A 183 -5.15 22.27 -1.61
C VAL A 183 -6.57 22.72 -1.92
N ILE A 184 -7.58 22.04 -1.39
CA ILE A 184 -8.99 22.29 -1.72
C ILE A 184 -9.46 23.63 -1.14
N PHE A 185 -9.24 23.84 0.15
CA PHE A 185 -9.77 25.00 0.86
C PHE A 185 -8.83 26.19 0.81
N GLY A 186 -7.54 25.95 0.58
CA GLY A 186 -6.57 27.01 0.50
C GLY A 186 -6.29 27.71 1.83
N TYR A 187 -6.63 27.04 2.93
CA TYR A 187 -6.29 27.40 4.30
C TYR A 187 -6.18 26.12 5.15
N ILE A 188 -5.56 26.23 6.33
CA ILE A 188 -5.47 25.13 7.31
C ILE A 188 -6.08 25.60 8.61
N THR A 189 -7.05 24.84 9.13
CA THR A 189 -7.62 25.11 10.44
C THR A 189 -6.66 24.61 11.52
N PHE A 190 -6.38 25.44 12.54
CA PHE A 190 -5.44 25.10 13.60
C PHE A 190 -5.79 23.78 14.32
N LYS A 191 -7.09 23.52 14.52
CA LYS A 191 -7.58 22.26 15.12
C LYS A 191 -7.21 21.01 14.32
N ILE A 192 -7.29 21.06 13.00
CA ILE A 192 -6.95 19.92 12.12
C ILE A 192 -5.45 19.67 12.17
N LEU A 193 -4.65 20.73 12.14
CA LEU A 193 -3.21 20.65 12.29
C LEU A 193 -2.82 20.01 13.63
N LEU A 194 -3.40 20.44 14.75
CA LEU A 194 -3.14 19.87 16.07
C LEU A 194 -3.64 18.43 16.23
N SER A 195 -4.72 18.05 15.54
CA SER A 195 -5.19 16.66 15.53
C SER A 195 -4.14 15.68 15.01
N THR A 196 -3.22 16.12 14.13
CA THR A 196 -2.13 15.27 13.63
C THR A 196 -1.15 14.85 14.73
N SER A 197 -1.06 15.61 15.84
CA SER A 197 -0.21 15.26 16.98
C SER A 197 -0.69 14.01 17.73
N LEU A 198 -1.98 13.67 17.65
CA LEU A 198 -2.51 12.44 18.24
C LEU A 198 -2.10 11.21 17.43
N THR A 199 -2.11 11.33 16.11
CA THR A 199 -1.69 10.25 15.22
C THR A 199 -0.18 10.04 15.25
N THR A 200 0.62 11.10 15.40
CA THR A 200 2.07 10.97 15.59
C THR A 200 2.40 10.37 16.94
N LEU A 201 1.66 10.67 18.00
CA LEU A 201 1.82 10.02 19.30
C LEU A 201 1.53 8.51 19.20
N ALA A 202 0.40 8.12 18.59
CA ALA A 202 0.05 6.71 18.39
C ALA A 202 1.07 5.95 17.53
N GLY A 203 1.48 6.55 16.40
CA GLY A 203 2.55 6.02 15.55
C GLY A 203 3.88 5.93 16.29
N GLY A 204 4.18 6.92 17.13
CA GLY A 204 5.35 6.97 17.98
C GLY A 204 5.45 5.76 18.90
N PHE A 205 4.41 5.46 19.68
CA PHE A 205 4.41 4.29 20.58
C PHE A 205 4.72 3.00 19.83
N LEU A 206 4.00 2.73 18.74
CA LEU A 206 4.23 1.54 17.91
C LEU A 206 5.66 1.51 17.37
N PHE A 207 6.17 2.66 16.92
CA PHE A 207 7.51 2.78 16.38
C PHE A 207 8.59 2.55 17.44
N LEU A 208 8.40 3.02 18.68
CA LEU A 208 9.33 2.77 19.79
C LEU A 208 9.42 1.28 20.12
N PHE A 209 8.29 0.58 20.24
CA PHE A 209 8.27 -0.87 20.47
C PHE A 209 8.97 -1.65 19.36
N LEU A 210 8.83 -1.20 18.11
CA LEU A 210 9.52 -1.80 16.98
C LEU A 210 11.02 -1.44 17.01
N SER A 211 11.39 -0.20 17.28
CA SER A 211 12.79 0.26 17.27
C SER A 211 13.72 -0.48 18.24
N GLN A 212 13.18 -1.25 19.18
CA GLN A 212 13.95 -2.07 20.12
C GLN A 212 14.35 -3.45 19.57
N LYS A 213 13.68 -3.96 18.51
CA LYS A 213 13.96 -5.30 17.96
C LYS A 213 14.95 -5.23 16.80
N GLU A 214 16.01 -6.04 16.85
CA GLU A 214 16.97 -6.15 15.75
C GLU A 214 16.31 -6.74 14.51
N ALA A 215 16.65 -6.19 13.35
CA ALA A 215 16.01 -6.57 12.10
C ALA A 215 17.04 -6.74 10.98
N PHE A 216 17.19 -7.98 10.52
CA PHE A 216 17.93 -8.27 9.31
C PHE A 216 16.98 -8.10 8.12
N VAL A 217 17.34 -7.22 7.18
CA VAL A 217 16.66 -7.12 5.88
C VAL A 217 17.10 -8.33 5.06
N SER A 218 16.31 -9.40 5.11
CA SER A 218 16.45 -10.51 4.16
C SER A 218 15.45 -10.29 3.01
N PRO A 219 15.93 -10.00 1.79
CA PRO A 219 15.06 -9.92 0.62
C PRO A 219 14.38 -11.27 0.34
N LEU A 220 13.11 -11.27 -0.06
CA LEU A 220 12.49 -12.45 -0.69
C LEU A 220 12.99 -12.59 -2.14
N LYS A 221 13.04 -13.82 -2.62
CA LYS A 221 13.33 -14.14 -4.03
C LYS A 221 12.25 -13.49 -4.90
N GLU A 222 12.66 -12.80 -5.97
CA GLU A 222 11.78 -12.10 -6.92
C GLU A 222 10.76 -13.08 -7.52
N GLU A 223 9.56 -13.13 -6.97
CA GLU A 223 8.41 -13.72 -7.67
C GLU A 223 7.71 -12.61 -8.48
N THR A 224 7.55 -12.90 -9.76
CA THR A 224 7.19 -12.02 -10.86
C THR A 224 5.73 -11.57 -10.82
N ALA A 225 5.34 -10.85 -9.78
CA ALA A 225 4.03 -10.21 -9.72
C ALA A 225 4.19 -8.68 -9.81
N ILE A 226 3.88 -8.13 -10.98
CA ILE A 226 3.70 -6.69 -11.17
C ILE A 226 2.46 -6.30 -10.36
N HIS A 227 2.67 -5.73 -9.17
CA HIS A 227 1.57 -5.30 -8.31
C HIS A 227 1.23 -3.83 -8.59
N THR A 228 0.03 -3.61 -9.13
CA THR A 228 -0.59 -2.29 -9.23
C THR A 228 -0.81 -1.75 -7.81
N SER A 229 -0.38 -0.51 -7.53
CA SER A 229 -0.47 0.07 -6.18
C SER A 229 -1.92 0.45 -5.86
N LEU A 230 -2.50 -0.20 -4.85
CA LEU A 230 -3.85 0.09 -4.36
C LEU A 230 -3.91 1.47 -3.72
N VAL A 231 -2.81 1.92 -3.11
CA VAL A 231 -2.73 3.25 -2.50
C VAL A 231 -2.95 4.35 -3.55
N LEU A 232 -2.30 4.26 -4.71
CA LEU A 232 -2.49 5.24 -5.78
C LEU A 232 -3.92 5.22 -6.33
N PHE A 233 -4.52 4.03 -6.43
CA PHE A 233 -5.92 3.90 -6.82
C PHE A 233 -6.87 4.53 -5.80
N LEU A 234 -6.66 4.28 -4.50
CA LEU A 234 -7.51 4.82 -3.43
C LEU A 234 -7.36 6.34 -3.30
N ILE A 235 -6.13 6.87 -3.29
CA ILE A 235 -5.88 8.30 -3.19
C ILE A 235 -6.35 9.02 -4.46
N GLY A 236 -6.05 8.47 -5.64
CA GLY A 236 -6.48 9.04 -6.91
C GLY A 236 -8.01 9.02 -7.06
N GLY A 237 -8.65 7.90 -6.70
CA GLY A 237 -10.09 7.77 -6.67
C GLY A 237 -10.73 8.77 -5.70
N TYR A 238 -10.18 8.91 -4.50
CA TYR A 238 -10.62 9.93 -3.54
C TYR A 238 -10.55 11.33 -4.16
N LEU A 239 -9.38 11.76 -4.63
CA LEU A 239 -9.21 13.08 -5.25
C LEU A 239 -10.18 13.33 -6.41
N PHE A 240 -10.43 12.31 -7.24
CA PHE A 240 -11.40 12.38 -8.34
C PHE A 240 -12.83 12.61 -7.84
N PHE A 241 -13.30 11.81 -6.87
CA PHE A 241 -14.61 12.00 -6.27
C PHE A 241 -14.73 13.37 -5.61
N ILE A 242 -13.71 13.80 -4.86
CA ILE A 242 -13.73 15.13 -4.24
C ILE A 242 -13.87 16.22 -5.30
N GLY A 243 -13.10 16.17 -6.38
CA GLY A 243 -13.17 17.16 -7.45
C GLY A 243 -14.58 17.27 -8.05
N ILE A 244 -15.21 16.12 -8.30
CA ILE A 244 -16.61 16.05 -8.79
C ILE A 244 -17.58 16.65 -7.77
N PHE A 245 -17.48 16.24 -6.51
CA PHE A 245 -18.38 16.72 -5.45
C PHE A 245 -18.20 18.20 -5.16
N VAL A 246 -16.97 18.74 -5.19
CA VAL A 246 -16.73 20.18 -5.04
C VAL A 246 -17.44 20.96 -6.16
N LYS A 247 -17.34 20.50 -7.41
CA LYS A 247 -17.99 21.15 -8.55
C LYS A 247 -19.52 21.04 -8.47
N LEU A 248 -20.05 19.89 -8.06
CA LEU A 248 -21.49 19.69 -7.82
C LEU A 248 -22.00 20.59 -6.69
N PHE A 249 -21.32 20.64 -5.55
CA PHE A 249 -21.73 21.46 -4.41
C PHE A 249 -21.65 22.96 -4.70
N GLN A 250 -20.68 23.39 -5.52
CA GLN A 250 -20.63 24.78 -6.01
C GLN A 250 -21.86 25.15 -6.84
N LEU A 251 -22.45 24.20 -7.57
CA LEU A 251 -23.69 24.41 -8.32
C LEU A 251 -24.93 24.47 -7.41
N PHE A 252 -24.93 23.74 -6.28
CA PHE A 252 -26.07 23.66 -5.36
C PHE A 252 -26.03 24.65 -4.18
N GLY A 253 -24.94 25.42 -4.01
CA GLY A 253 -24.83 26.45 -2.97
C GLY A 253 -24.76 25.93 -1.53
N TRP A 254 -24.39 24.66 -1.34
CA TRP A 254 -24.38 24.00 -0.02
C TRP A 254 -23.10 24.29 0.78
N ASN A 255 -23.19 24.17 2.11
CA ASN A 255 -22.11 24.50 3.03
C ASN A 255 -20.89 23.55 2.88
N LEU A 256 -19.68 24.11 2.82
CA LEU A 256 -18.43 23.38 2.63
C LEU A 256 -18.06 22.46 3.81
N LYS A 257 -18.54 22.77 5.03
CA LYS A 257 -18.30 21.94 6.21
C LYS A 257 -19.02 20.59 6.13
N THR A 258 -20.27 20.58 5.67
CA THR A 258 -21.04 19.34 5.48
C THR A 258 -20.46 18.51 4.34
N LEU A 259 -19.99 19.15 3.26
CA LEU A 259 -19.26 18.50 2.18
C LEU A 259 -18.04 17.73 2.73
N PHE A 260 -17.17 18.37 3.50
CA PHE A 260 -15.96 17.73 4.00
C PHE A 260 -16.28 16.59 4.99
N SER A 261 -17.23 16.78 5.90
CA SER A 261 -17.65 15.72 6.83
C SER A 261 -18.21 14.51 6.09
N PHE A 262 -19.01 14.74 5.04
CA PHE A 262 -19.57 13.71 4.19
C PHE A 262 -18.51 12.98 3.36
N LEU A 263 -17.58 13.72 2.73
CA LEU A 263 -16.46 13.15 1.99
C LEU A 263 -15.52 12.33 2.86
N THR A 264 -15.24 12.81 4.08
CA THR A 264 -14.37 12.11 5.03
C THR A 264 -15.04 10.84 5.50
N ALA A 265 -16.36 10.89 5.78
CA ALA A 265 -17.15 9.71 6.11
C ALA A 265 -17.18 8.70 4.96
N ILE A 266 -17.39 9.14 3.71
CA ILE A 266 -17.36 8.29 2.51
C ILE A 266 -15.98 7.67 2.31
N PHE A 267 -14.90 8.43 2.48
CA PHE A 267 -13.55 7.90 2.34
C PHE A 267 -13.24 6.87 3.43
N LEU A 268 -13.57 7.17 4.69
CA LEU A 268 -13.43 6.21 5.79
C LEU A 268 -14.29 4.96 5.56
N PHE A 269 -15.49 5.13 5.01
CA PHE A 269 -16.35 4.02 4.62
C PHE A 269 -15.74 3.21 3.47
N LEU A 270 -15.17 3.83 2.44
CA LEU A 270 -14.47 3.15 1.34
C LEU A 270 -13.24 2.39 1.84
N VAL A 271 -12.44 3.00 2.72
CA VAL A 271 -11.29 2.35 3.36
C VAL A 271 -11.76 1.18 4.23
N PHE A 272 -12.82 1.36 5.01
CA PHE A 272 -13.38 0.31 5.86
C PHE A 272 -13.95 -0.84 5.04
N LEU A 273 -14.79 -0.55 4.04
CA LEU A 273 -15.32 -1.53 3.10
C LEU A 273 -14.19 -2.30 2.43
N PHE A 274 -13.15 -1.62 1.98
CA PHE A 274 -12.01 -2.27 1.34
C PHE A 274 -11.18 -3.13 2.32
N LEU A 275 -11.00 -2.70 3.57
CA LEU A 275 -10.34 -3.47 4.62
C LEU A 275 -11.13 -4.73 4.99
N VAL A 276 -12.45 -4.62 5.10
CA VAL A 276 -13.37 -5.73 5.42
C VAL A 276 -13.45 -6.73 4.27
N PHE A 277 -13.43 -6.26 3.02
CA PHE A 277 -13.45 -7.12 1.83
C PHE A 277 -12.03 -7.53 1.35
N SER A 278 -10.97 -7.28 2.14
CA SER A 278 -9.57 -7.30 1.71
C SER A 278 -9.02 -8.65 1.23
N SER A 279 -9.62 -9.80 1.52
CA SER A 279 -9.14 -11.08 0.94
C SER A 279 -9.79 -11.30 -0.42
N SER A 280 -11.12 -11.37 -0.45
CA SER A 280 -11.89 -11.69 -1.65
C SER A 280 -11.86 -10.59 -2.70
N PHE A 281 -11.86 -9.32 -2.32
CA PHE A 281 -11.86 -8.21 -3.28
C PHE A 281 -10.47 -7.98 -3.87
N LYS A 282 -9.38 -8.19 -3.11
CA LYS A 282 -8.02 -8.14 -3.67
C LYS A 282 -7.81 -9.26 -4.69
N GLU A 283 -8.34 -10.44 -4.43
CA GLU A 283 -8.28 -11.58 -5.33
C GLU A 283 -9.15 -11.37 -6.57
N ARG A 284 -10.37 -10.84 -6.41
CA ARG A 284 -11.26 -10.48 -7.53
C ARG A 284 -10.74 -9.32 -8.36
N LEU A 285 -10.15 -8.29 -7.76
CA LEU A 285 -9.54 -7.17 -8.49
C LEU A 285 -8.26 -7.62 -9.18
N ARG A 286 -7.46 -8.50 -8.55
CA ARG A 286 -6.31 -9.14 -9.19
C ARG A 286 -6.77 -9.93 -10.42
N LEU A 287 -7.79 -10.78 -10.28
CA LEU A 287 -8.36 -11.53 -11.40
C LEU A 287 -8.97 -10.62 -12.47
N PHE A 288 -9.66 -9.54 -12.09
CA PHE A 288 -10.25 -8.58 -13.03
C PHE A 288 -9.18 -7.76 -13.78
N LEU A 289 -8.16 -7.29 -13.08
CA LEU A 289 -7.01 -6.59 -13.68
C LEU A 289 -6.16 -7.55 -14.52
N LEU A 290 -5.96 -8.80 -14.09
CA LEU A 290 -5.27 -9.82 -14.89
C LEU A 290 -6.06 -10.15 -16.17
N LYS A 291 -7.39 -10.24 -16.06
CA LYS A 291 -8.28 -10.53 -17.18
C LYS A 291 -8.36 -9.38 -18.20
N ASN A 292 -8.35 -8.12 -17.74
CA ASN A 292 -8.59 -6.96 -18.61
C ASN A 292 -7.33 -6.13 -18.97
N LEU A 293 -6.26 -6.15 -18.17
CA LEU A 293 -5.07 -5.30 -18.36
C LEU A 293 -3.78 -6.10 -18.63
N SER A 294 -3.70 -7.38 -18.26
CA SER A 294 -2.50 -8.20 -18.53
C SER A 294 -2.72 -9.18 -19.69
N LYS A 295 -3.02 -8.65 -20.88
CA LYS A 295 -2.75 -9.40 -22.12
C LYS A 295 -1.24 -9.63 -22.35
N GLN A 296 -0.37 -9.13 -21.47
CA GLN A 296 1.07 -9.35 -21.48
C GLN A 296 1.49 -10.59 -20.68
N LYS A 297 1.73 -11.66 -21.44
CA LYS A 297 2.77 -12.68 -21.27
C LYS A 297 2.97 -13.22 -19.86
N TYR A 298 2.19 -14.24 -19.51
CA TYR A 298 2.76 -15.37 -18.76
C TYR A 298 3.95 -15.87 -19.61
N ASP A 299 5.17 -15.83 -19.07
CA ASP A 299 6.34 -16.35 -19.76
C ASP A 299 6.31 -17.88 -19.65
N TRP A 300 5.38 -18.49 -20.39
CA TRP A 300 5.08 -19.92 -20.35
C TRP A 300 6.35 -20.73 -20.58
N GLN A 301 7.29 -20.22 -21.39
CA GLN A 301 8.60 -20.81 -21.63
C GLN A 301 9.37 -20.98 -20.33
N LYS A 302 9.45 -19.95 -19.49
CA LYS A 302 10.17 -20.00 -18.22
C LYS A 302 9.50 -20.93 -17.21
N ILE A 303 8.17 -20.94 -17.17
CA ILE A 303 7.41 -21.81 -16.28
C ILE A 303 7.58 -23.28 -16.68
N TRP A 304 7.51 -23.57 -17.98
CA TRP A 304 7.79 -24.90 -18.52
C TRP A 304 9.23 -25.30 -18.27
N GLU A 305 10.20 -24.41 -18.48
CA GLU A 305 11.62 -24.68 -18.20
C GLU A 305 11.85 -25.02 -16.71
N GLU A 306 11.30 -24.22 -15.78
CA GLU A 306 11.42 -24.50 -14.34
C GLU A 306 10.71 -25.81 -13.94
N PHE A 307 9.57 -26.12 -14.56
CA PHE A 307 8.81 -27.34 -14.32
C PHE A 307 9.58 -28.57 -14.80
N THR A 308 10.01 -28.58 -16.07
CA THR A 308 10.75 -29.68 -16.68
C THR A 308 12.10 -29.88 -15.98
N TYR A 309 12.81 -28.79 -15.63
CA TYR A 309 14.06 -28.88 -14.89
C TYR A 309 13.86 -29.57 -13.53
N LYS A 310 12.86 -29.16 -12.74
CA LYS A 310 12.57 -29.77 -11.43
C LYS A 310 12.21 -31.24 -11.52
N ILE A 311 11.41 -31.63 -12.52
CA ILE A 311 11.02 -33.02 -12.72
C ILE A 311 12.22 -33.86 -13.19
N SER A 312 13.04 -33.31 -14.10
CA SER A 312 14.23 -34.01 -14.63
C SER A 312 15.28 -34.33 -13.56
N LEU A 313 15.33 -33.53 -12.49
CA LEU A 313 16.24 -33.74 -11.37
C LEU A 313 15.76 -34.80 -10.37
N THR A 314 14.48 -35.20 -10.44
CA THR A 314 13.90 -36.16 -9.51
C THR A 314 13.98 -37.56 -10.08
N THR A 315 14.96 -38.33 -9.62
CA THR A 315 15.21 -39.72 -10.05
C THR A 315 14.41 -40.77 -9.25
N GLU A 316 13.85 -40.40 -8.10
CA GLU A 316 13.06 -41.30 -7.25
C GLU A 316 11.56 -41.18 -7.54
N TRP A 317 10.92 -42.29 -7.92
CA TRP A 317 9.48 -42.36 -8.24
C TRP A 317 8.58 -41.86 -7.10
N SER A 318 8.93 -42.19 -5.85
CA SER A 318 8.20 -41.74 -4.65
C SER A 318 8.21 -40.22 -4.48
N LYS A 319 9.29 -39.54 -4.88
CA LYS A 319 9.43 -38.07 -4.79
C LYS A 319 8.88 -37.35 -6.03
N LEU A 320 8.74 -38.06 -7.14
CA LEU A 320 8.28 -37.49 -8.40
C LEU A 320 6.83 -37.00 -8.29
N LYS A 321 5.94 -37.80 -7.70
CA LYS A 321 4.55 -37.42 -7.46
C LYS A 321 4.44 -36.14 -6.61
N ASP A 322 5.13 -36.10 -5.48
CA ASP A 322 5.13 -34.93 -4.58
C ASP A 322 5.71 -33.69 -5.26
N THR A 323 6.75 -33.86 -6.07
CA THR A 323 7.39 -32.76 -6.81
C THR A 323 6.45 -32.18 -7.85
N ILE A 324 5.74 -33.02 -8.60
CA ILE A 324 4.75 -32.60 -9.60
C ILE A 324 3.58 -31.90 -8.90
N GLU A 325 3.05 -32.47 -7.81
CA GLU A 325 1.96 -31.87 -7.05
C GLU A 325 2.32 -30.47 -6.54
N GLN A 326 3.51 -30.32 -5.94
CA GLN A 326 4.00 -29.02 -5.47
C GLN A 326 4.24 -28.04 -6.61
N ALA A 327 4.76 -28.51 -7.75
CA ALA A 327 5.00 -27.67 -8.91
C ALA A 327 3.67 -27.16 -9.50
N ILE A 328 2.67 -28.02 -9.66
CA ILE A 328 1.34 -27.65 -10.18
C ILE A 328 0.61 -26.73 -9.18
N CYS A 329 0.63 -27.05 -7.88
CA CYS A 329 0.08 -26.17 -6.84
C CYS A 329 0.68 -24.76 -6.93
N LYS A 330 2.00 -24.67 -7.15
CA LYS A 330 2.70 -23.39 -7.29
C LYS A 330 2.33 -22.64 -8.56
N ILE A 331 2.20 -23.33 -9.71
CA ILE A 331 1.89 -22.72 -11.00
C ILE A 331 0.44 -22.19 -11.03
N LEU A 332 -0.50 -22.98 -10.52
CA LEU A 332 -1.93 -22.66 -10.51
C LEU A 332 -2.35 -21.81 -9.30
N GLY A 333 -1.50 -21.70 -8.28
CA GLY A 333 -1.86 -21.05 -7.00
C GLY A 333 -2.94 -21.82 -6.23
N ALA A 334 -3.08 -23.12 -6.48
CA ALA A 334 -4.06 -23.97 -5.84
C ALA A 334 -3.58 -24.42 -4.45
N ARG A 335 -4.52 -24.60 -3.51
CA ARG A 335 -4.23 -25.04 -2.14
C ARG A 335 -3.85 -26.53 -2.08
N PHE A 336 -4.39 -27.32 -3.00
CA PHE A 336 -4.18 -28.75 -3.10
C PHE A 336 -4.44 -29.21 -4.54
N VAL A 337 -3.67 -30.18 -5.01
CA VAL A 337 -3.81 -30.77 -6.35
C VAL A 337 -3.77 -32.29 -6.17
N LYS A 338 -4.78 -33.00 -6.67
CA LYS A 338 -4.75 -34.46 -6.73
C LYS A 338 -4.34 -34.90 -8.12
N ILE A 339 -3.27 -35.70 -8.21
CA ILE A 339 -2.86 -36.33 -9.46
C ILE A 339 -3.37 -37.77 -9.46
N PHE A 340 -4.21 -38.08 -10.43
CA PHE A 340 -4.72 -39.43 -10.65
C PHE A 340 -3.99 -40.06 -11.83
N LEU A 341 -3.36 -41.20 -11.58
CA LEU A 341 -2.77 -42.05 -12.61
C LEU A 341 -3.73 -43.21 -12.82
N PHE A 342 -4.30 -43.28 -14.02
CA PHE A 342 -5.17 -44.37 -14.39
C PHE A 342 -4.31 -45.48 -15.01
N ASP A 343 -4.47 -46.70 -14.49
CA ASP A 343 -3.90 -47.91 -15.08
C ASP A 343 -4.72 -48.30 -16.32
N GLU A 344 -4.17 -49.12 -17.23
CA GLU A 344 -4.84 -49.58 -18.46
C GLU A 344 -6.21 -50.24 -18.18
N ASN A 345 -6.41 -50.72 -16.94
CA ASN A 345 -7.61 -51.39 -16.47
C ASN A 345 -8.69 -50.45 -15.90
N PHE A 346 -8.38 -49.18 -15.62
CA PHE A 346 -9.33 -48.20 -15.10
C PHE A 346 -9.76 -47.25 -16.22
N SER A 347 -10.72 -47.69 -17.00
CA SER A 347 -11.24 -46.93 -18.14
C SER A 347 -12.47 -46.15 -17.69
N PHE A 348 -12.38 -44.81 -17.69
CA PHE A 348 -13.60 -44.02 -17.90
C PHE A 348 -14.23 -44.42 -19.24
N GLU A 349 -15.50 -44.08 -19.44
CA GLU A 349 -16.16 -44.29 -20.72
C GLU A 349 -15.28 -43.70 -21.87
N GLU A 350 -14.96 -44.49 -22.91
CA GLU A 350 -13.98 -44.11 -23.95
C GLU A 350 -14.31 -42.76 -24.60
N GLU A 351 -15.59 -42.50 -24.85
CA GLU A 351 -16.09 -41.25 -25.42
C GLU A 351 -15.79 -40.05 -24.50
N PHE A 352 -15.85 -40.23 -23.17
CA PHE A 352 -15.49 -39.19 -22.22
C PHE A 352 -13.99 -38.97 -22.20
N SER A 353 -13.19 -40.03 -22.16
CA SER A 353 -11.72 -39.94 -22.16
C SER A 353 -11.23 -39.18 -23.41
N ASP A 354 -11.75 -39.55 -24.58
CA ASP A 354 -11.43 -38.90 -25.85
C ASP A 354 -11.88 -37.44 -25.90
N TRP A 355 -13.07 -37.14 -25.37
CA TRP A 355 -13.58 -35.79 -25.29
C TRP A 355 -12.74 -34.94 -24.33
N PHE A 356 -12.42 -35.47 -23.15
CA PHE A 356 -11.74 -34.76 -22.08
C PHE A 356 -10.30 -34.40 -22.46
N ILE A 357 -9.58 -35.31 -23.12
CA ILE A 357 -8.24 -35.05 -23.66
C ILE A 357 -8.27 -33.93 -24.72
N ARG A 358 -9.34 -33.86 -25.54
CA ARG A 358 -9.49 -32.83 -26.58
C ARG A 358 -9.94 -31.48 -26.04
N TYR A 359 -10.64 -31.45 -24.91
CA TYR A 359 -11.25 -30.23 -24.37
C TYR A 359 -10.19 -29.23 -23.89
N ALA A 360 -9.03 -29.69 -23.38
CA ALA A 360 -7.81 -28.93 -23.07
C ALA A 360 -7.95 -27.68 -22.15
N GLU A 361 -9.17 -27.33 -21.72
CA GLU A 361 -9.48 -26.23 -20.82
C GLU A 361 -9.95 -26.75 -19.45
N PRO A 362 -9.62 -26.05 -18.36
CA PRO A 362 -10.10 -26.42 -17.03
C PRO A 362 -11.62 -26.24 -16.92
N LEU A 363 -12.30 -27.28 -16.47
CA LEU A 363 -13.75 -27.32 -16.26
C LEU A 363 -14.08 -27.25 -14.77
N THR A 364 -15.08 -26.46 -14.42
CA THR A 364 -15.63 -26.52 -13.06
C THR A 364 -16.60 -27.69 -12.94
N LEU A 365 -16.60 -28.37 -11.79
CA LEU A 365 -17.50 -29.51 -11.54
C LEU A 365 -18.98 -29.09 -11.63
N LEU A 366 -19.31 -27.82 -11.37
CA LEU A 366 -20.67 -27.30 -11.52
C LEU A 366 -21.13 -27.16 -12.98
N GLU A 367 -20.25 -26.72 -13.88
CA GLU A 367 -20.52 -26.69 -15.34
C GLU A 367 -20.58 -28.12 -15.90
N PHE A 368 -19.83 -29.04 -15.29
CA PHE A 368 -19.82 -30.46 -15.62
C PHE A 368 -21.07 -31.24 -15.16
N MET A 369 -21.78 -30.76 -14.13
CA MET A 369 -22.86 -31.49 -13.45
C MET A 369 -24.28 -31.21 -14.01
N GLU A 370 -24.42 -30.85 -15.29
CA GLU A 370 -25.74 -30.80 -15.93
C GLU A 370 -26.39 -32.20 -15.96
N LYS A 371 -27.73 -32.26 -15.80
CA LYS A 371 -28.49 -33.51 -15.60
C LYS A 371 -28.25 -34.57 -16.69
N GLU A 372 -27.91 -34.15 -17.91
CA GLU A 372 -27.63 -35.07 -19.02
C GLU A 372 -26.30 -35.82 -18.85
N PHE A 373 -25.28 -35.18 -18.27
CA PHE A 373 -23.94 -35.76 -18.11
C PHE A 373 -23.92 -36.90 -17.09
N MET A 374 -24.75 -36.80 -16.04
CA MET A 374 -24.93 -37.84 -15.02
C MET A 374 -25.43 -39.16 -15.59
N HIS A 375 -26.30 -39.10 -16.60
CA HIS A 375 -26.84 -40.28 -17.26
C HIS A 375 -25.89 -40.83 -18.33
N LYS A 376 -25.09 -39.95 -18.96
CA LYS A 376 -24.17 -40.32 -20.04
C LYS A 376 -22.86 -40.95 -19.53
N TYR A 377 -22.32 -40.48 -18.41
CA TYR A 377 -21.02 -40.91 -17.87
C TYR A 377 -21.08 -41.22 -16.35
N PRO A 378 -21.77 -42.29 -15.95
CA PRO A 378 -22.00 -42.62 -14.54
C PRO A 378 -20.72 -42.96 -13.76
N GLN A 379 -19.69 -43.54 -14.40
CA GLN A 379 -18.45 -43.92 -13.70
C GLN A 379 -17.60 -42.70 -13.38
N VAL A 380 -17.48 -41.78 -14.34
CA VAL A 380 -16.83 -40.46 -14.18
C VAL A 380 -17.50 -39.67 -13.07
N TYR A 381 -18.84 -39.62 -13.06
CA TYR A 381 -19.60 -38.92 -12.04
C TYR A 381 -19.31 -39.45 -10.64
N LYS A 382 -19.37 -40.78 -10.46
CA LYS A 382 -19.11 -41.43 -9.18
C LYS A 382 -17.70 -41.11 -8.67
N PHE A 383 -16.71 -41.21 -9.55
CA PHE A 383 -15.31 -40.95 -9.22
C PHE A 383 -15.06 -39.52 -8.74
N PHE A 384 -15.50 -38.51 -9.50
CA PHE A 384 -15.21 -37.11 -9.15
C PHE A 384 -16.01 -36.62 -7.94
N LYS A 385 -17.22 -37.13 -7.74
CA LYS A 385 -18.03 -36.83 -6.54
C LYS A 385 -17.44 -37.43 -5.27
N GLU A 386 -16.94 -38.68 -5.34
CA GLU A 386 -16.30 -39.34 -4.19
C GLU A 386 -14.96 -38.67 -3.81
N ASN A 387 -14.33 -37.97 -4.75
CA ASN A 387 -13.02 -37.33 -4.56
C ASN A 387 -13.06 -35.83 -4.23
N ASP A 388 -14.26 -35.21 -4.16
CA ASP A 388 -14.48 -33.81 -3.79
C ASP A 388 -13.61 -32.83 -4.61
N VAL A 389 -13.73 -32.91 -5.94
CA VAL A 389 -12.92 -32.13 -6.89
C VAL A 389 -13.71 -30.93 -7.40
N ASP A 390 -13.21 -29.71 -7.20
CA ASP A 390 -13.90 -28.50 -7.68
C ASP A 390 -13.63 -28.19 -9.16
N LEU A 391 -12.45 -28.57 -9.66
CA LEU A 391 -11.93 -28.15 -10.96
C LEU A 391 -11.11 -29.29 -11.58
N ILE A 392 -11.41 -29.62 -12.84
CA ILE A 392 -10.83 -30.78 -13.55
C ILE A 392 -10.11 -30.28 -14.81
N ALA A 393 -8.93 -30.83 -15.09
CA ALA A 393 -8.17 -30.59 -16.31
C ALA A 393 -7.49 -31.90 -16.78
N PRO A 394 -7.34 -32.12 -18.10
CA PRO A 394 -6.68 -33.30 -18.67
C PRO A 394 -5.18 -33.36 -18.39
#